data_AF-K2CYY6-F1
#
_entry.id   AF-K2CYY6-F1
#
_cell.length_a   1.000
_cell.length_b   1.000
_cell.length_c   1.000
_cell.angle_alpha   90.00
_cell.angle_beta   90.00
_cell.angle_gamma   90.00
#
_symmetry.space_group_name_H-M   'P 1'
#
loop_
_entity.id
_entity.type
_entity.pdbx_description
1 polymer ?
#
loop_
_entity_poly.entity_id
_entity_poly.type
_entity_poly.pdbx_seq_one_letter_code
_entity_poly.pdbx_strand_id
1 'polypeptide(L)' 'MFVKKIGIDLGTVNTLVYVPKRGIAINEPSVVAV' A
#
# COMPACT_ATOMS: atom_id res chain seq x y z
N MET A 1 21.68 -2.87 5.11
CA MET A 1 20.36 -2.21 5.07
C MET A 1 19.33 -3.23 4.63
N PHE A 2 18.45 -3.69 5.53
CA PHE A 2 17.37 -4.64 5.18
C PHE A 2 16.30 -3.87 4.40
N VAL A 3 16.37 -3.88 3.07
CA VAL A 3 15.29 -3.33 2.24
C VAL A 3 14.10 -4.26 2.38
N LYS A 4 13.09 -3.86 3.16
CA LYS A 4 11.79 -4.53 3.13
C LYS A 4 11.20 -4.28 1.74
N LYS A 5 11.14 -5.34 0.92
CA LYS A 5 10.39 -5.29 -0.34
C LYS A 5 8.93 -5.00 0.01
N ILE A 6 8.34 -4.00 -0.63
CA ILE A 6 6.91 -3.67 -0.50
C ILE A 6 6.31 -3.59 -1.91
N GLY A 7 5.07 -4.03 -2.04
CA GLY A 7 4.25 -3.77 -3.22
C GLY A 7 3.33 -2.59 -2.89
N ILE A 8 3.24 -1.63 -3.79
CA ILE A 8 2.28 -0.53 -3.69
C ILE A 8 1.44 -0.57 -4.96
N ASP A 9 0.12 -0.66 -4.79
CA ASP A 9 -0.84 -0.51 -5.87
C ASP A 9 -1.57 0.83 -5.66
N LEU A 10 -1.44 1.70 -6.66
CA LEU A 10 -1.98 3.06 -6.65
C LEU A 10 -3.18 3.11 -7.61
N GLY A 11 -4.30 2.58 -7.14
CA GLY A 11 -5.57 2.63 -7.85
C GLY A 11 -6.20 4.02 -7.77
N THR A 12 -7.10 4.29 -8.71
CA THR A 12 -7.87 5.55 -8.75
C THR A 12 -8.81 5.72 -7.56
N VAL A 13 -9.33 4.61 -7.03
CA VAL A 13 -10.26 4.60 -5.89
C VAL A 13 -9.54 4.22 -4.59
N ASN A 14 -8.63 3.25 -4.63
CA ASN A 14 -7.95 2.72 -3.44
C ASN A 14 -6.45 2.61 -3.65
N THR A 15 -5.72 2.80 -2.56
CA THR A 15 -4.29 2.50 -2.45
C THR A 15 -4.11 1.27 -1.55
N LEU A 16 -3.39 0.28 -2.07
CA LEU A 16 -3.04 -0.93 -1.35
C LEU A 16 -1.54 -1.00 -1.10
N VAL A 17 -1.14 -1.47 0.08
CA VAL A 17 0.26 -1.77 0.38
C VAL A 17 0.39 -3.22 0.80
N TYR A 18 1.21 -3.97 0.07
CA TYR A 18 1.56 -5.36 0.38
C TYR A 18 2.93 -5.44 1.05
N VAL A 19 3.00 -6.19 2.15
CA VAL A 19 4.24 -6.53 2.84
C VAL A 19 4.43 -8.05 2.78
N PRO A 20 5.55 -8.56 2.24
CA PRO A 20 5.85 -9.99 2.21
C PRO A 20 5.72 -10.63 3.59
N LYS A 21 5.07 -11.80 3.65
CA LYS A 21 4.76 -12.56 4.87
C LYS A 21 3.78 -11.89 5.85
N ARG A 22 3.31 -10.68 5.56
CA ARG A 22 2.25 -9.99 6.33
C ARG A 22 0.95 -9.86 5.53
N GLY A 23 1.02 -9.85 4.19
CA GLY A 23 -0.15 -9.66 3.33
C GLY A 23 -0.41 -8.17 3.06
N ILE A 24 -1.68 -7.83 2.81
CA ILE A 24 -2.13 -6.44 2.63
C ILE A 24 -2.06 -5.73 3.99
N ALA A 25 -1.20 -4.73 4.09
CA ALA A 25 -1.00 -3.93 5.29
C ALA A 25 -1.79 -2.62 5.28
N ILE A 26 -2.13 -2.09 4.10
CA ILE A 26 -2.94 -0.88 3.92
C ILE A 26 -3.95 -1.14 2.79
N ASN A 27 -5.20 -0.72 2.99
CA ASN A 27 -6.27 -0.69 1.99
C ASN A 27 -7.16 0.51 2.28
N GLU A 28 -6.78 1.67 1.74
CA GLU A 28 -7.43 2.95 2.03
C GLU A 28 -7.92 3.61 0.74
N PRO A 29 -8.91 4.50 0.78
CA PRO A 29 -9.27 5.33 -0.37
C PRO A 29 -8.09 6.21 -0.83
N SER A 30 -7.88 6.32 -2.15
CA SER A 30 -6.85 7.18 -2.76
C SER A 30 -7.31 8.64 -2.78
N VAL A 31 -7.46 9.24 -1.60
CA VAL A 31 -7.98 10.61 -1.41
C VAL A 31 -7.05 11.44 -0.53
N VAL A 32 -7.06 12.75 -0.76
CA VAL A 32 -6.38 13.74 0.07
C VAL A 32 -7.37 14.87 0.37
N ALA A 33 -7.48 15.24 1.64
CA ALA A 33 -8.21 16.45 2.03
C ALA A 33 -7.33 17.67 1.74
N VAL A 34 -7.86 18.64 1.00
CA VAL A 34 -7.16 19.88 0.60
C VAL A 34 -7.72 21.10 1.33
#